data_AF-A0A3M0FZG3-F1
#
_entry.id   AF-A0A3M0FZG3-F1
#
_cell.length_a   1.000
_cell.length_b   1.000
_cell.length_c   1.000
_cell.angle_alpha   90.00
_cell.angle_beta   90.00
_cell.angle_gamma   90.00
#
_symmetry.space_group_name_H-M   'P 1'
#
loop_
_entity.id
_entity.type
_entity.pdbx_description
1 polymer ?
#
loop_
_entity_poly.entity_id
_entity_poly.type
_entity_poly.pdbx_seq_one_letter_code
_entity_poly.pdbx_strand_id
1 'polypeptide(L)'
;MTAEDNDSFVDNDLDIRMPTGTDDPLSDAEIQRYRKEINRLDRIILDAIKRRTEVSRAVGRTRISSGGTRLVHTREIAILNEFRAELGDEGPTIASALLRMGRGRLG
;
A
#
# COMPACT_ATOMS: atom_id res chain seq x y z
N MET A 1 13.15 11.05 10.77
CA MET A 1 12.30 9.86 10.60
C MET A 1 12.94 9.03 9.51
N THR A 2 13.81 8.12 9.92
CA THR A 2 14.49 7.16 9.04
C THR A 2 13.52 6.00 8.75
N ALA A 3 13.83 5.16 7.75
CA ALA A 3 13.01 4.00 7.41
C ALA A 3 12.79 3.04 8.59
N GLU A 4 13.69 3.07 9.58
CA GLU A 4 13.64 2.26 10.81
C GLU A 4 12.47 2.64 11.75
N ASP A 5 11.99 3.89 11.73
CA ASP A 5 10.85 4.30 12.57
C ASP A 5 9.51 3.74 12.05
N ASN A 6 9.41 3.46 10.75
CA ASN A 6 8.17 3.09 10.09
C ASN A 6 7.82 1.60 10.23
N ASP A 7 8.81 0.75 10.50
CA ASP A 7 8.62 -0.69 10.69
C ASP A 7 7.78 -0.99 11.95
N SER A 8 7.96 -0.17 12.99
CA SER A 8 7.29 -0.30 14.29
C SER A 8 5.76 -0.16 14.27
N PHE A 9 5.17 0.43 13.22
CA PHE A 9 3.72 0.61 13.13
C PHE A 9 3.03 -0.55 12.41
N VAL A 10 3.74 -1.18 11.47
CA VAL A 10 3.24 -2.31 10.69
C VAL A 10 3.52 -3.61 11.43
N ASP A 11 4.69 -3.77 12.04
CA ASP A 11 4.99 -4.92 12.89
C ASP A 11 4.38 -4.73 14.30
N ASN A 12 3.92 -5.81 14.90
CA ASN A 12 3.48 -5.85 16.29
C ASN A 12 4.03 -7.05 17.06
N ASP A 13 5.14 -7.62 16.57
CA ASP A 13 5.82 -8.79 17.14
C ASP A 13 4.91 -10.02 17.23
N LEU A 14 3.88 -10.12 16.38
CA LEU A 14 3.03 -11.31 16.32
C LEU A 14 3.82 -12.47 15.70
N ASP A 15 4.05 -13.52 16.47
CA ASP A 15 4.67 -14.74 15.97
C ASP A 15 3.73 -15.48 14.99
N ILE A 16 4.10 -15.46 13.71
CA ILE A 16 3.38 -16.11 12.62
C ILE A 16 3.93 -17.53 12.44
N ARG A 17 3.19 -18.51 12.93
CA ARG A 17 3.46 -19.92 12.72
C ARG A 17 2.98 -20.33 11.33
N MET A 18 3.87 -20.95 10.57
CA MET A 18 3.55 -21.54 9.28
C MET A 18 3.29 -23.05 9.44
N PRO A 19 2.07 -23.54 9.19
CA PRO A 19 1.79 -24.98 9.15
C PRO A 19 2.67 -25.69 8.13
N THR A 20 3.27 -26.83 8.52
CA THR A 20 4.22 -27.56 7.65
C THR A 20 3.63 -28.80 6.98
N GLY A 21 2.36 -29.12 7.23
CA GLY A 21 1.66 -30.26 6.63
C GLY A 21 0.22 -30.40 7.11
N THR A 22 -0.48 -31.43 6.61
CA THR A 22 -1.88 -31.69 6.94
C THR A 22 -2.12 -32.07 8.40
N ASP A 23 -1.11 -32.60 9.07
CA ASP A 23 -1.19 -33.09 10.46
C ASP A 23 -0.84 -32.02 11.50
N ASP A 24 -0.58 -30.79 11.06
CA ASP A 24 -0.23 -29.64 11.91
C ASP A 24 -1.11 -28.42 11.57
N PRO A 25 -2.45 -28.52 11.70
CA PRO A 25 -3.33 -27.41 11.42
C PRO A 25 -3.17 -26.29 12.46
N LEU A 26 -3.40 -25.05 12.04
CA LEU A 26 -3.64 -23.95 12.99
C LEU A 26 -4.88 -24.26 13.82
N SER A 27 -4.81 -23.99 15.12
CA SER A 27 -5.97 -23.98 15.99
C SER A 27 -6.91 -22.82 15.64
N ASP A 28 -8.19 -22.96 15.98
CA ASP A 28 -9.18 -21.88 15.83
C ASP A 28 -8.73 -20.59 16.52
N ALA A 29 -8.09 -20.69 17.68
CA ALA A 29 -7.58 -19.53 18.41
C ALA A 29 -6.44 -18.81 17.67
N GLU A 30 -5.55 -19.54 16.98
CA GLU A 30 -4.52 -18.95 16.12
C GLU A 30 -5.15 -18.28 14.89
N ILE A 31 -6.07 -18.95 14.21
CA ILE A 31 -6.77 -18.39 13.04
C ILE A 31 -7.49 -17.09 13.40
N GLN A 32 -8.18 -17.06 14.55
CA GLN A 32 -8.86 -15.85 15.01
C GLN A 32 -7.88 -14.71 15.36
N ARG A 33 -6.69 -15.03 15.87
CA ARG A 33 -5.63 -14.04 16.11
C ARG A 33 -5.09 -13.48 14.78
N TYR A 34 -4.78 -14.33 13.80
CA TYR A 34 -4.30 -13.89 12.49
C TYR A 34 -5.33 -13.06 11.72
N ARG A 35 -6.63 -13.39 11.82
CA ARG A 35 -7.70 -12.56 11.21
C ARG A 35 -7.81 -11.19 11.85
N LYS A 36 -7.65 -11.08 13.18
CA LYS A 36 -7.60 -9.77 13.86
C LYS A 36 -6.41 -8.96 13.37
N GLU A 37 -5.29 -9.62 13.14
CA GLU A 37 -4.10 -8.96 12.62
C GLU A 37 -4.28 -8.47 11.18
N ILE A 38 -4.84 -9.29 10.29
CA ILE A 38 -5.21 -8.86 8.93
C ILE A 38 -6.12 -7.63 8.97
N ASN A 39 -7.15 -7.63 9.84
CA ASN A 39 -8.05 -6.47 9.98
C ASN A 39 -7.32 -5.21 10.45
N ARG A 40 -6.30 -5.35 11.32
CA ARG A 40 -5.45 -4.23 11.77
C ARG A 40 -4.65 -3.68 10.60
N LEU A 41 -3.95 -4.55 9.87
CA LEU A 41 -3.14 -4.18 8.70
C LEU A 41 -4.00 -3.53 7.60
N ASP A 42 -5.19 -4.06 7.33
CA ASP A 42 -6.13 -3.48 6.38
C ASP A 42 -6.52 -2.04 6.77
N ARG A 43 -6.73 -1.79 8.07
CA ARG A 43 -7.03 -0.43 8.55
C ARG A 43 -5.87 0.53 8.29
N ILE A 44 -4.64 0.08 8.55
CA ILE A 44 -3.40 0.83 8.31
C ILE A 44 -3.26 1.16 6.82
N ILE A 45 -3.42 0.15 5.95
CA ILE A 45 -3.37 0.31 4.49
C ILE A 45 -4.42 1.33 4.03
N LEU A 46 -5.66 1.22 4.51
CA LEU A 46 -6.74 2.15 4.15
C LEU A 46 -6.42 3.60 4.54
N ASP A 47 -5.89 3.82 5.74
CA ASP A 47 -5.55 5.17 6.20
C ASP A 47 -4.35 5.74 5.45
N ALA A 48 -3.33 4.92 5.17
CA ALA A 48 -2.20 5.30 4.34
C ALA A 48 -2.64 5.67 2.92
N ILE A 49 -3.53 4.90 2.30
CA ILE A 49 -4.06 5.16 0.95
C ILE A 49 -4.86 6.46 0.91
N LYS A 50 -5.73 6.71 1.91
CA LYS A 50 -6.47 7.97 2.01
C LYS A 50 -5.51 9.15 2.09
N ARG A 51 -4.52 9.08 2.97
CA ARG A 51 -3.53 10.15 3.14
C ARG A 51 -2.69 10.37 1.88
N ARG A 52 -2.21 9.30 1.24
CA ARG A 52 -1.49 9.35 -0.04
C ARG A 52 -2.32 10.03 -1.13
N THR A 53 -3.62 9.75 -1.16
CA THR A 53 -4.55 10.32 -2.13
C THR A 53 -4.71 11.83 -1.93
N GLU A 54 -4.85 12.30 -0.69
CA GLU A 54 -4.90 13.74 -0.37
C GLU A 54 -3.65 14.48 -0.82
N VAL A 55 -2.47 13.92 -0.51
CA VAL A 55 -1.17 14.48 -0.89
C VAL A 55 -1.04 14.52 -2.42
N SER A 56 -1.38 13.43 -3.11
CA SER A 56 -1.33 13.37 -4.57
C SER A 56 -2.22 14.42 -5.23
N ARG A 57 -3.43 14.65 -4.70
CA ARG A 57 -4.34 15.70 -5.17
C ARG A 57 -3.77 17.10 -4.95
N ALA A 58 -3.16 17.35 -3.79
CA ALA A 58 -2.52 18.63 -3.50
C ALA A 58 -1.40 18.94 -4.50
N VAL A 59 -0.50 17.97 -4.75
CA VAL A 59 0.57 18.09 -5.75
C VAL A 59 0.00 18.37 -7.14
N GLY A 60 -1.02 17.61 -7.55
CA GLY A 60 -1.68 17.80 -8.85
C GLY A 60 -2.28 19.20 -9.02
N ARG A 61 -2.94 19.75 -7.98
CA ARG A 61 -3.47 21.12 -7.99
C ARG A 61 -2.38 22.16 -8.13
N THR A 62 -1.30 22.04 -7.34
CA THR A 62 -0.16 22.97 -7.39
C THR A 62 0.46 23.02 -8.79
N ARG A 63 0.64 21.86 -9.44
CA ARG A 63 1.22 21.83 -10.80
C ARG A 63 0.36 22.56 -11.82
N ILE A 64 -0.96 22.37 -11.77
CA ILE A 64 -1.89 23.07 -12.66
C ILE A 64 -1.84 24.59 -12.41
N SER A 65 -1.84 25.01 -11.14
CA SER A 65 -1.77 26.45 -10.81
C SER A 65 -0.46 27.10 -11.27
N SER A 66 0.62 26.32 -11.41
CA SER A 66 1.91 26.79 -11.92
C SER A 66 2.07 26.66 -13.44
N GLY A 67 0.99 26.38 -14.19
CA GLY A 67 1.01 26.24 -15.65
C GLY A 67 1.61 24.92 -16.15
N GLY A 68 1.89 23.98 -15.24
CA GLY A 68 2.34 22.63 -15.57
C GLY A 68 1.19 21.69 -15.92
N THR A 69 1.55 20.53 -16.48
CA THR A 69 0.58 19.44 -16.68
C THR A 69 0.09 18.89 -15.35
N ARG A 70 -1.07 18.23 -15.32
CA ARG A 70 -1.55 17.52 -14.12
C ARG A 70 -0.67 16.30 -13.80
N LEU A 71 -0.08 15.67 -14.82
CA LEU A 71 0.58 14.36 -14.75
C LEU A 71 2.04 14.43 -15.19
N VAL A 72 2.91 13.61 -14.59
CA VAL A 72 4.30 13.40 -15.03
C VAL A 72 4.46 11.94 -15.38
N HIS A 73 4.44 11.62 -16.68
CA HIS A 73 4.47 10.24 -17.17
C HIS A 73 5.67 9.45 -16.61
N THR A 74 6.87 10.05 -16.63
CA THR A 74 8.09 9.44 -16.08
C THR A 74 7.96 9.08 -14.60
N ARG A 75 7.28 9.91 -13.80
CA ARG A 75 7.09 9.63 -12.37
C ARG A 75 6.10 8.48 -12.16
N GLU A 76 5.08 8.38 -12.99
CA GLU A 76 4.11 7.30 -12.90
C GLU A 76 4.72 5.95 -13.28
N ILE A 77 5.55 5.91 -14.32
CA ILE A 77 6.32 4.71 -14.67
C ILE A 77 7.23 4.29 -13.51
N ALA A 78 7.93 5.25 -12.89
CA ALA A 78 8.78 4.94 -11.74
C ALA A 78 7.99 4.28 -10.59
N ILE A 79 6.79 4.78 -10.28
CA ILE A 79 5.92 4.21 -9.24
C ILE A 79 5.44 2.80 -9.62
N LEU A 80 5.08 2.57 -10.89
CA LEU A 80 4.66 1.24 -11.36
C LEU A 80 5.81 0.22 -11.23
N ASN A 81 7.02 0.62 -11.60
CA ASN A 81 8.20 -0.24 -11.51
C ASN A 81 8.59 -0.54 -10.07
N GLU A 82 8.51 0.46 -9.18
CA GLU A 82 8.74 0.30 -7.74
C GLU A 82 7.78 -0.74 -7.14
N PHE A 83 6.47 -0.59 -7.40
CA PHE A 83 5.49 -1.56 -6.91
C PHE A 83 5.69 -2.95 -7.53
N ARG A 84 6.13 -3.04 -8.80
CA ARG A 84 6.45 -4.33 -9.44
C ARG A 84 7.64 -5.01 -8.78
N ALA A 85 8.66 -4.25 -8.40
CA ALA A 85 9.85 -4.79 -7.75
C ALA A 85 9.51 -5.38 -6.37
N GLU A 86 8.65 -4.70 -5.59
CA GLU A 86 8.31 -5.10 -4.22
C GLU A 86 7.18 -6.15 -4.15
N LEU A 87 6.17 -6.04 -5.01
CA LEU A 87 4.93 -6.84 -4.94
C LEU A 87 4.75 -7.81 -6.12
N GLY A 88 5.74 -7.90 -7.01
CA GLY A 88 5.69 -8.75 -8.19
C GLY A 88 4.58 -8.35 -9.17
N ASP A 89 3.86 -9.33 -9.69
CA ASP A 89 2.89 -9.13 -10.77
C ASP A 89 1.65 -8.31 -10.35
N GLU A 90 1.28 -8.32 -9.07
CA GLU A 90 0.17 -7.52 -8.56
C GLU A 90 0.54 -6.05 -8.34
N GLY A 91 1.84 -5.75 -8.26
CA GLY A 91 2.36 -4.41 -7.99
C GLY A 91 1.82 -3.34 -8.94
N PRO A 92 1.96 -3.48 -10.27
CA PRO A 92 1.43 -2.52 -11.24
C PRO A 92 -0.08 -2.28 -11.12
N THR A 93 -0.87 -3.30 -10.78
CA THR A 93 -2.32 -3.18 -10.61
C THR A 93 -2.65 -2.31 -9.40
N ILE A 94 -1.97 -2.54 -8.27
CA ILE A 94 -2.12 -1.75 -7.04
C ILE A 94 -1.68 -0.31 -7.29
N ALA A 95 -0.48 -0.10 -7.85
CA ALA A 95 0.03 1.24 -8.18
C ALA A 95 -0.92 2.01 -9.10
N SER A 96 -1.47 1.34 -10.13
CA SER A 96 -2.45 1.93 -11.04
C SER A 96 -3.72 2.39 -10.33
N ALA A 97 -4.22 1.60 -9.37
CA ALA A 97 -5.37 2.00 -8.56
C ALA A 97 -5.06 3.27 -7.75
N LEU A 98 -3.92 3.31 -7.07
CA LEU A 98 -3.48 4.47 -6.28
C LEU A 98 -3.28 5.73 -7.13
N LEU A 99 -2.71 5.59 -8.33
CA LEU A 99 -2.56 6.70 -9.27
C LEU A 99 -3.92 7.27 -9.67
N ARG A 100 -4.89 6.42 -10.03
CA ARG A 100 -6.26 6.85 -10.38
C ARG A 100 -6.96 7.58 -9.25
N MET A 101 -6.79 7.14 -8.00
CA MET A 101 -7.40 7.80 -6.83
C MET A 101 -6.90 9.24 -6.64
N GLY A 102 -5.61 9.46 -6.87
CA GLY A 102 -4.96 10.77 -6.71
C GLY A 102 -5.25 11.75 -7.85
N ARG A 103 -5.18 11.29 -9.11
CA ARG A 103 -5.27 12.16 -10.29
C ARG A 103 -6.62 12.19 -11.02
N GLY A 104 -7.50 11.24 -10.70
CA GLY A 104 -8.70 10.95 -11.49
C GLY A 104 -8.45 9.89 -12.57
N ARG A 105 -9.52 9.49 -13.29
CA ARG A 105 -9.38 8.61 -14.47
C ARG A 105 -8.73 9.40 -15.61
N LEU A 106 -7.89 8.72 -16.39
CA LEU A 106 -7.53 9.20 -17.72
C LEU A 106 -8.82 9.12 -18.54
N GLY A 107 -9.31 10.27 -18.98
CA GLY A 107 -10.41 10.34 -19.95
C GLY A 107 -9.94 9.84 -21.32
#